data_AF-A0A534SL08-F1
#
_entry.id   AF-A0A534SL08-F1
#
_cell.length_a   1.000
_cell.length_b   1.000
_cell.length_c   1.000
_cell.angle_alpha   90.00
_cell.angle_beta   90.00
_cell.angle_gamma   90.00
#
_symmetry.space_group_name_H-M   'P 1'
#
loop_
_entity.id
_entity.type
_entity.pdbx_description
1 polymer ?
#
loop_
_entity_poly.entity_id
_entity_poly.type
_entity_poly.pdbx_seq_one_letter_code
_entity_poly.pdbx_strand_id
1 'polypeptide(L)' 'DGSDDVFFHRSRLGPRIEFEELREGDEVEFQTRPGEKGPQAFNVKPR' A
#
# COMPACT_ATOMS: atom_id res chain seq x y z
N ASP A 1 -12.92 -5.59 -7.73
CA ASP A 1 -14.00 -5.64 -6.71
C ASP A 1 -14.54 -4.26 -6.34
N GLY A 2 -14.21 -3.20 -7.10
CA GLY A 2 -14.85 -1.89 -6.94
C GLY A 2 -14.48 -1.16 -5.64
N SER A 3 -13.40 -1.57 -4.96
CA SER A 3 -12.84 -0.78 -3.87
C SER A 3 -12.33 0.57 -4.37
N ASP A 4 -12.54 1.63 -3.60
CA ASP A 4 -11.97 2.95 -3.91
C ASP A 4 -10.45 2.87 -4.09
N ASP A 5 -9.94 3.60 -5.09
CA ASP A 5 -8.50 3.72 -5.30
C ASP A 5 -7.83 4.31 -4.05
N VAL A 6 -6.78 3.64 -3.57
CA VAL A 6 -5.98 4.08 -2.43
C VAL A 6 -4.63 4.61 -2.89
N PHE A 7 -4.19 5.71 -2.29
CA PHE A 7 -2.87 6.26 -2.56
C PHE A 7 -1.80 5.51 -1.76
N PHE A 8 -0.74 5.09 -2.44
CA PHE A 8 0.43 4.47 -1.82
C PHE A 8 1.68 5.33 -2.04
N HIS A 9 2.52 5.42 -1.01
CA HIS A 9 3.82 6.08 -1.08
C HIS A 9 4.88 5.10 -0.56
N ARG A 10 6.04 5.00 -1.24
CA ARG A 10 7.11 4.04 -0.89
C ARG A 10 7.54 4.04 0.58
N SER A 11 7.40 5.18 1.27
CA SER A 11 7.73 5.31 2.70
C SER A 11 6.71 4.63 3.64
N ARG A 12 5.72 3.92 3.09
CA ARG A 12 4.61 3.29 3.80
C ARG A 12 4.70 1.77 3.81
N LEU A 13 5.82 1.21 3.36
CA LEU A 13 6.13 -0.20 3.45
C LEU A 13 6.18 -0.67 4.91
N GLY A 14 5.84 -1.93 5.13
CA GLY A 14 6.03 -2.62 6.40
C GLY A 14 7.53 -2.74 6.76
N PRO A 15 7.85 -3.02 8.02
CA PRO A 15 9.23 -3.19 8.45
C PRO A 15 9.91 -4.34 7.69
N ARG A 16 11.14 -4.10 7.22
CA ARG A 16 11.97 -5.05 6.45
C ARG A 16 11.42 -5.43 5.07
N ILE A 17 10.53 -4.63 4.51
CA ILE A 17 10.07 -4.76 3.13
C ILE A 17 10.78 -3.70 2.29
N GLU A 18 11.49 -4.13 1.25
CA GLU A 18 12.08 -3.25 0.26
C GLU A 18 11.05 -2.98 -0.86
N PHE A 19 11.07 -1.79 -1.43
CA PHE A 19 10.08 -1.43 -2.45
C PHE A 19 10.22 -2.29 -3.71
N GLU A 20 11.45 -2.69 -4.03
CA GLU A 20 11.81 -3.52 -5.17
C GLU A 20 11.26 -4.97 -5.07
N GLU A 21 10.78 -5.37 -3.89
CA GLU A 21 10.11 -6.66 -3.70
C GLU A 21 8.65 -6.64 -4.16
N LEU A 22 8.03 -5.47 -4.32
CA LEU A 22 6.67 -5.32 -4.83
C LEU A 22 6.69 -5.10 -6.34
N ARG A 23 5.85 -5.85 -7.05
CA ARG A 23 5.66 -5.77 -8.50
C ARG A 23 4.20 -5.51 -8.84
N GLU A 24 4.00 -4.97 -10.04
CA GLU A 24 2.65 -4.85 -10.59
C GLU A 24 2.00 -6.24 -10.68
N GLY A 25 0.77 -6.35 -10.16
CA GLY A 25 0.02 -7.60 -10.10
C GLY A 25 0.19 -8.40 -8.81
N ASP A 26 1.10 -8.01 -7.91
CA ASP A 26 1.24 -8.69 -6.61
C ASP A 26 0.02 -8.42 -5.71
N GLU A 27 -0.45 -9.46 -5.05
CA GLU A 27 -1.44 -9.32 -3.98
C GLU A 27 -0.75 -8.82 -2.70
N VAL A 28 -1.35 -7.81 -2.07
CA VAL A 28 -0.81 -7.17 -0.86
C VAL A 28 -1.86 -7.06 0.22
N GLU A 29 -1.38 -6.96 1.46
CA GLU A 29 -2.17 -6.55 2.62
C GLU A 29 -1.73 -5.17 3.10
N PHE A 30 -2.69 -4.31 3.42
CA PHE A 30 -2.44 -2.96 3.91
C PHE A 30 -3.57 -2.47 4.81
N GLN A 31 -3.31 -1.37 5.53
CA GLN A 31 -4.31 -0.62 6.28
C GLN A 31 -4.55 0.74 5.61
N THR A 32 -5.74 1.34 5.83
CA THR A 32 -6.11 2.63 5.25
C THR A 32 -6.26 3.72 6.30
N ARG A 33 -5.95 4.97 5.90
CA ARG A 33 -6.17 6.17 6.72
C ARG A 33 -6.50 7.38 5.83
N PRO A 34 -7.21 8.41 6.33
CA PRO A 34 -7.40 9.65 5.58
C PRO A 34 -6.08 10.34 5.25
N GLY A 35 -6.00 10.97 4.07
CA GLY A 35 -4.84 11.73 3.63
C GLY A 35 -5.22 12.86 2.67
N GLU A 36 -4.25 13.72 2.34
CA GLU A 36 -4.50 14.96 1.57
C GLU A 36 -5.07 14.74 0.16
N LYS A 37 -4.85 13.56 -0.42
CA LYS A 37 -5.33 13.18 -1.75
C LYS A 37 -6.48 12.16 -1.71
N GLY A 38 -7.01 11.86 -0.52
CA GLY A 38 -7.93 10.75 -0.29
C GLY A 38 -7.34 9.66 0.59
N PRO A 39 -7.98 8.47 0.66
CA PRO A 39 -7.49 7.34 1.44
C PRO A 39 -6.06 6.95 1.07
N GLN A 40 -5.22 6.74 2.07
CA GLN A 40 -3.82 6.32 1.91
C GLN A 40 -3.58 4.94 2.52
N ALA A 41 -2.91 4.08 1.76
CA ALA A 41 -2.44 2.78 2.23
C ALA A 41 -1.17 2.94 3.09
N PHE A 42 -1.09 2.18 4.18
CA PHE A 42 0.09 2.08 5.04
C PHE A 42 0.31 0.69 5.61
N ASN A 43 1.55 0.44 6.08
CA ASN A 43 2.00 -0.87 6.55
C ASN A 43 1.79 -1.94 5.46
N VAL A 44 2.16 -1.60 4.23
CA VAL A 44 1.96 -2.45 3.06
C VAL A 44 2.96 -3.61 3.08
N LYS A 45 2.48 -4.81 2.85
CA LYS A 45 3.28 -6.04 2.78
C LYS A 45 2.70 -7.02 1.74
N PRO A 46 3.53 -7.87 1.11
CA PRO A 46 3.05 -8.97 0.28
C PRO A 46 2.11 -9.89 1.06
N ARG A 47 1.13 -10.49 0.36
CA ARG A 47 0.37 -11.63 0.88
C ARG A 47 1.16 -12.94 0.82
#